data_AF-A0A2A3J8K6-F1
#
_entry.id   AF-A0A2A3J8K6-F1
#
_cell.length_a   1.000
_cell.length_b   1.000
_cell.length_c   1.000
_cell.angle_alpha   90.00
_cell.angle_beta   90.00
_cell.angle_gamma   90.00
#
_symmetry.space_group_name_H-M   'P 1'
#
loop_
_entity.id
_entity.type
_entity.pdbx_description
1 polymer ?
#
loop_
_entity_poly.entity_id
_entity_poly.type
_entity_poly.pdbx_seq_one_letter_code
_entity_poly.pdbx_strand_id
1 'polypeptide(L)' 'MGLFSRKVDDTPSNPEMAELGREYGIAKRHGDRKAMRRIAREVGANTVTDADAESFRQGQQAYENIPPIPGARRNRRR' A
#
# COMPACT_ATOMS: atom_id res chain seq x y z
N MET A 1 32.83 0.43 -3.08
CA MET A 1 32.17 1.61 -2.48
C MET A 1 30.68 1.31 -2.43
N GLY A 2 30.15 1.06 -1.23
CA GLY A 2 28.78 0.60 -1.03
C GLY A 2 27.76 1.73 -1.19
N LEU A 3 26.83 1.55 -2.13
CA LEU A 3 25.65 2.40 -2.28
C LEU A 3 24.60 1.96 -1.26
N PHE A 4 24.82 2.27 0.01
CA PHE A 4 23.76 2.20 0.99
C PHE A 4 22.83 3.38 0.73
N SER A 5 21.79 3.18 -0.09
CA SER A 5 20.64 4.10 -0.10
C SER A 5 20.11 4.14 1.32
N ARG A 6 20.33 5.27 2.00
CA ARG A 6 19.63 5.62 3.23
C ARG A 6 18.15 5.50 2.88
N LYS A 7 17.47 4.48 3.41
CA LYS A 7 16.02 4.46 3.44
C LYS A 7 15.64 5.78 4.09
N VAL A 8 14.94 6.63 3.33
CA VAL A 8 14.31 7.83 3.87
C VAL A 8 13.57 7.37 5.11
N ASP A 9 13.66 8.11 6.21
CA ASP A 9 12.93 7.82 7.45
C ASP A 9 11.43 7.72 7.11
N ASP A 10 11.01 6.52 6.70
CA ASP A 10 9.71 6.18 6.12
C ASP A 10 8.67 6.01 7.24
N THR A 11 8.79 6.85 8.26
CA THR A 11 7.81 6.95 9.33
C THR A 11 6.72 7.89 8.84
N PRO A 12 5.53 7.37 8.50
CA PRO A 12 4.43 8.22 8.06
C PRO A 12 4.07 9.22 9.15
N SER A 13 3.83 10.46 8.75
CA SER A 13 3.37 11.53 9.65
C SER A 13 2.05 11.15 10.33
N ASN A 14 1.21 10.38 9.64
CA ASN A 14 0.02 9.76 10.19
C ASN A 14 0.06 8.23 9.99
N PRO A 15 0.35 7.44 11.04
CA PRO A 15 0.44 5.98 10.93
C PRO A 15 -0.90 5.33 10.59
N GLU A 16 -2.03 5.86 11.07
CA GLU A 16 -3.36 5.30 10.78
C GLU A 16 -3.68 5.42 9.27
N MET A 17 -3.37 6.57 8.67
CA MET A 17 -3.57 6.77 7.23
C MET A 17 -2.64 5.90 6.38
N ALA A 18 -1.42 5.66 6.84
CA ALA A 18 -0.52 4.71 6.19
C ALA A 18 -1.02 3.27 6.26
N GLU A 19 -1.64 2.85 7.37
CA GLU A 19 -2.26 1.53 7.47
C GLU A 19 -3.44 1.38 6.50
N LEU A 20 -4.30 2.40 6.39
CA LEU A 20 -5.39 2.42 5.40
C LEU A 20 -4.85 2.36 3.96
N GLY A 21 -3.76 3.06 3.67
CA GLY A 21 -3.07 2.98 2.37
C GLY A 21 -2.56 1.57 2.07
N ARG A 22 -2.00 0.90 3.08
CA ARG A 22 -1.52 -0.49 2.98
C ARG A 22 -2.67 -1.45 2.72
N GLU A 23 -3.78 -1.32 3.46
CA GLU A 23 -4.98 -2.14 3.28
C GLU A 23 -5.60 -1.93 1.89
N TYR A 24 -5.59 -0.68 1.39
CA TYR A 24 -6.02 -0.39 0.03
C TYR A 24 -5.14 -1.10 -1.01
N GLY A 25 -3.82 -1.13 -0.80
CA GLY A 25 -2.88 -1.89 -1.64
C GLY A 25 -3.17 -3.39 -1.65
N ILE A 26 -3.48 -3.97 -0.49
CA ILE A 26 -3.92 -5.37 -0.34
C ILE A 26 -5.20 -5.60 -1.14
N ALA A 27 -6.23 -4.79 -0.91
CA ALA A 27 -7.51 -4.90 -1.59
C ALA A 27 -7.36 -4.79 -3.11
N LYS A 28 -6.55 -3.84 -3.60
CA LYS A 28 -6.22 -3.67 -5.02
C LYS A 28 -5.53 -4.91 -5.60
N ARG A 29 -4.56 -5.49 -4.90
CA ARG A 29 -3.88 -6.73 -5.34
C ARG A 29 -4.84 -7.93 -5.44
N HIS A 30 -5.78 -8.02 -4.51
CA HIS A 30 -6.75 -9.11 -4.45
C HIS A 30 -8.03 -8.83 -5.25
N GLY A 31 -8.18 -7.64 -5.84
CA GLY A 31 -9.37 -7.24 -6.58
C GLY A 31 -10.61 -7.01 -5.71
N ASP A 32 -10.45 -6.79 -4.40
CA ASP A 32 -11.55 -6.53 -3.47
C ASP A 32 -12.06 -5.08 -3.62
N ARG A 33 -12.97 -4.90 -4.58
CA ARG A 33 -13.60 -3.61 -4.86
C ARG A 33 -14.42 -3.07 -3.67
N LYS A 34 -14.93 -3.94 -2.79
CA LYS A 34 -15.74 -3.52 -1.64
C LYS A 34 -14.86 -2.88 -0.58
N ALA A 35 -13.73 -3.52 -0.26
CA ALA A 35 -12.72 -2.97 0.63
C ALA A 35 -12.16 -1.66 0.07
N MET A 36 -11.78 -1.62 -1.20
CA MET A 36 -11.30 -0.39 -1.85
C MET A 36 -12.29 0.77 -1.72
N ARG A 37 -13.58 0.53 -1.98
CA ARG A 37 -14.63 1.56 -1.88
C ARG A 37 -14.89 2.00 -0.44
N ARG A 38 -14.83 1.06 0.51
CA ARG A 38 -14.96 1.38 1.95
C ARG A 38 -13.84 2.31 2.38
N ILE A 39 -12.59 1.95 2.09
CA ILE A 39 -11.41 2.74 2.46
C ILE A 39 -11.45 4.11 1.77
N ALA A 40 -11.80 4.17 0.49
CA ALA A 40 -11.93 5.46 -0.22
C ALA A 40 -12.99 6.38 0.41
N ARG A 41 -14.10 5.81 0.90
CA ARG A 41 -15.13 6.58 1.60
C ARG A 41 -14.65 7.02 2.99
N GLU A 42 -13.93 6.17 3.71
CA GLU A 42 -13.38 6.48 5.03
C GLU A 42 -12.35 7.61 4.96
N VAL A 43 -11.44 7.53 3.98
CA VAL A 43 -10.50 8.61 3.68
C VAL A 43 -11.24 9.88 3.29
N GLY A 44 -12.19 9.82 2.35
CA GLY A 44 -12.93 11.01 1.89
C GLY A 44 -13.94 11.60 2.88
N ALA A 45 -14.37 10.84 3.89
CA ALA A 45 -15.27 11.31 4.95
C ALA A 45 -14.51 12.06 6.05
N ASN A 46 -13.22 11.79 6.20
CA ASN A 46 -12.34 12.52 7.10
C ASN A 46 -11.78 13.76 6.40
N THR A 47 -11.47 14.81 7.16
CA THR A 47 -10.76 15.97 6.59
C THR A 47 -9.32 15.55 6.34
N VAL A 48 -9.00 15.17 5.10
CA VAL A 48 -7.66 14.73 4.71
C VAL A 48 -6.76 15.94 4.50
N THR A 49 -5.72 16.05 5.30
CA THR A 49 -4.65 17.03 5.05
C THR A 49 -3.68 16.50 3.98
N ASP A 50 -2.86 17.37 3.38
CA ASP A 50 -1.84 16.93 2.42
C ASP A 50 -0.87 15.90 3.03
N ALA A 51 -0.57 16.03 4.33
CA ALA A 51 0.27 15.08 5.08
C ALA A 51 -0.40 13.71 5.26
N ASP A 52 -1.73 13.67 5.42
CA ASP A 52 -2.49 12.42 5.48
C ASP A 52 -2.53 11.74 4.11
N ALA A 53 -2.69 12.51 3.03
CA ALA A 53 -2.65 12.01 1.67
C ALA A 53 -1.26 11.46 1.29
N GLU A 54 -0.18 12.08 1.79
CA GLU A 54 1.17 11.55 1.65
C GLU A 54 1.37 10.25 2.44
N SER A 55 0.93 10.21 3.71
CA SER A 55 1.01 9.01 4.56
C SER A 55 0.24 7.84 3.96
N PHE A 56 -0.95 8.09 3.40
CA PHE A 56 -1.74 7.09 2.67
C PHE A 56 -1.00 6.53 1.44
N ARG A 57 -0.41 7.42 0.63
CA ARG A 57 0.38 7.02 -0.55
C ARG A 57 1.60 6.20 -0.15
N GLN A 58 2.28 6.59 0.92
CA GLN A 58 3.43 5.87 1.47
C GLN A 58 3.04 4.44 1.89
N GLY A 59 1.93 4.29 2.61
CA GLY A 59 1.38 2.99 3.00
C GLY A 59 1.00 2.09 1.82
N GLN A 60 0.38 2.67 0.79
CA GLN A 60 0.06 1.96 -0.46
C GLN A 60 1.34 1.46 -1.15
N GLN A 61 2.32 2.34 -1.34
CA GLN A 61 3.59 1.99 -1.97
C GLN A 61 4.35 0.93 -1.18
N ALA A 62 4.34 1.02 0.17
CA ALA A 62 4.98 0.04 1.03
C ALA A 62 4.46 -1.40 0.78
N TYR A 63 3.18 -1.55 0.42
CA TYR A 63 2.63 -2.85 0.04
C TYR A 63 2.82 -3.19 -1.44
N GLU A 64 2.59 -2.24 -2.36
CA GLU A 64 2.72 -2.48 -3.80
C GLU A 64 4.15 -2.83 -4.21
N ASN A 65 5.16 -2.30 -3.51
CA ASN A 65 6.56 -2.60 -3.71
C ASN A 65 6.94 -4.02 -3.25
N ILE A 66 6.06 -4.74 -2.54
CA ILE A 66 6.30 -6.15 -2.18
C ILE A 66 6.17 -6.97 -3.46
N PRO A 67 7.27 -7.56 -3.98
CA PRO A 67 7.20 -8.34 -5.20
C PRO A 67 6.21 -9.50 -5.03
N PRO A 68 5.46 -9.88 -6.07
CA PRO A 68 4.65 -11.09 -6.01
C PRO A 68 5.57 -12.26 -5.76
N ILE A 69 5.21 -13.11 -4.79
CA ILE A 69 5.92 -14.38 -4.60
C ILE A 69 5.74 -15.14 -5.91
N PRO A 70 6.82 -15.54 -6.61
CA PRO A 70 6.70 -16.30 -7.84
C PRO A 70 5.95 -17.59 -7.51
N GLY A 71 4.69 -17.66 -7.93
CA GLY A 71 3.88 -18.86 -7.79
C GLY A 71 4.63 -20.00 -8.47
N ALA A 72 4.78 -21.12 -7.78
CA ALA A 72 5.32 -22.33 -8.37
C ALA A 72 4.59 -22.53 -9.71
N ARG A 73 5.33 -22.39 -10.82
CA ARG A 73 4.80 -22.53 -12.17
C ARG A 73 4.09 -23.87 -12.19
N ARG A 74 2.75 -23.86 -12.08
CA ARG A 74 1.95 -25.08 -12.22
C ARG A 74 2.32 -25.60 -13.58
N ASN A 75 3.11 -26.67 -13.57
CA ASN A 75 3.53 -27.39 -14.74
C ASN A 75 2.22 -27.86 -15.36
N ARG A 76 1.65 -27.05 -16.26
CA ARG A 76 0.58 -27.44 -17.17
C ARG A 76 1.25 -28.46 -18.07
N ARG A 77 1.35 -29.69 -17.57
CA ARG A 77 1.62 -30.87 -18.36
C ARG A 77 0.48 -30.88 -19.38
N ARG A 78 0.85 -30.44 -20.59
CA ARG A 78 0.09 -30.68 -21.81
C ARG A 78 -0.17 -32.17 -21.96
#